data_AF-A0A0L7RIR5-F1
#
_entry.id   AF-A0A0L7RIR5-F1
#
_cell.length_a   1.000
_cell.length_b   1.000
_cell.length_c   1.000
_cell.angle_alpha   90.00
_cell.angle_beta   90.00
_cell.angle_gamma   90.00
#
_symmetry.space_group_name_H-M   'P 1'
#
loop_
_entity.id
_entity.type
_entity.pdbx_description
1 polymer ?
#
loop_
_entity_poly.entity_id
_entity_poly.type
_entity_poly.pdbx_seq_one_letter_code
_entity_poly.pdbx_strand_id
1 'polypeptide(L)'
;MGKKLLVYHKVANNTDYKYWYCEKCNNYTCKPTQHCIFCKKCFHFRDHHCFFLGTCILRQNIGNFILFCFYTSLTCIYSLCILGPYLYENINHVMKADTFNIFLNFCFPIALVRLLHSRENTYILLVTVFDILVSILCICLVYATWKLHSCMTGKQRYANISGKQNLKEIFGSYGLSNIIFPYNGLIGTRDLHGKYELKQV
;
A
#
# COMPACT_ATOMS: atom_id res chain seq x y z
N MET A 1 -2.20 -6.68 -34.66
CA MET A 1 -3.61 -6.79 -35.12
C MET A 1 -4.53 -6.68 -33.91
N GLY A 2 -5.60 -5.89 -34.00
CA GLY A 2 -6.56 -5.67 -32.90
C GLY A 2 -7.00 -4.21 -32.83
N LYS A 3 -7.91 -3.80 -33.72
CA LYS A 3 -8.46 -2.43 -33.80
C LYS A 3 -9.13 -2.09 -32.46
N LYS A 4 -8.62 -1.06 -31.76
CA LYS A 4 -9.30 -0.45 -30.60
C LYS A 4 -10.58 0.20 -31.11
N LEU A 5 -11.70 -0.50 -31.01
CA LEU A 5 -13.03 0.07 -31.17
C LEU A 5 -13.27 1.08 -30.05
N LEU A 6 -13.05 2.35 -30.37
CA LEU A 6 -13.36 3.49 -29.51
C LEU A 6 -14.80 3.91 -29.81
N VAL A 7 -15.75 3.36 -29.07
CA VAL A 7 -17.12 3.84 -29.09
C VAL A 7 -17.18 5.03 -28.12
N TYR A 8 -17.51 6.21 -28.63
CA TYR A 8 -17.76 7.43 -27.86
C TYR A 8 -19.27 7.53 -27.63
N HIS A 9 -19.72 7.52 -26.38
CA HIS A 9 -21.13 7.77 -26.05
C HIS A 9 -21.21 9.07 -25.26
N LYS A 10 -21.86 10.08 -25.85
CA LYS A 10 -22.14 11.38 -25.22
C LYS A 10 -23.33 11.21 -24.28
N VAL A 11 -23.08 11.12 -22.97
CA VAL A 11 -24.14 11.13 -21.95
C VAL A 11 -24.22 12.55 -21.36
N ALA A 12 -25.42 12.96 -20.95
CA ALA A 12 -25.92 14.31 -20.65
C ALA A 12 -25.08 15.29 -19.79
N ASN A 13 -23.89 14.90 -19.31
CA ASN A 13 -22.97 15.72 -18.50
C ASN A 13 -21.58 15.92 -19.13
N ASN A 14 -21.52 16.09 -20.46
CA ASN A 14 -20.33 16.57 -21.20
C ASN A 14 -19.00 15.83 -20.90
N THR A 15 -19.07 14.55 -20.53
CA THR A 15 -17.91 13.70 -20.20
C THR A 15 -17.84 12.52 -21.17
N ASP A 16 -16.82 12.53 -22.04
CA ASP A 16 -16.59 11.46 -23.01
C ASP A 16 -16.00 10.22 -22.33
N TYR A 17 -16.82 9.17 -22.14
CA TYR A 17 -16.34 7.89 -21.66
C TYR A 17 -15.74 7.08 -22.81
N LYS A 18 -14.43 6.79 -22.71
CA LYS A 18 -13.71 5.95 -23.68
C LYS A 18 -13.86 4.47 -23.32
N TYR A 19 -14.57 3.71 -24.15
CA TYR A 19 -14.72 2.26 -23.96
C TYR A 19 -13.57 1.48 -24.60
N TRP A 20 -13.27 0.31 -24.04
CA TRP A 20 -12.34 -0.68 -24.60
C TRP A 20 -12.77 -2.09 -24.22
N TYR A 21 -12.51 -3.05 -25.11
CA TYR A 21 -12.86 -4.44 -24.89
C TYR A 21 -11.75 -5.19 -24.15
N CYS A 22 -12.08 -5.85 -23.06
CA CYS A 22 -11.17 -6.72 -22.35
C CYS A 22 -11.31 -8.17 -22.83
N GLU A 23 -10.37 -8.64 -23.63
CA GLU A 23 -10.34 -10.01 -24.15
C GLU A 23 -10.34 -11.06 -23.03
N LYS A 24 -9.58 -10.82 -21.95
CA LYS A 24 -9.47 -11.75 -20.82
C LYS A 24 -10.77 -11.92 -20.02
N CYS A 25 -11.63 -10.90 -20.00
CA CYS A 25 -12.91 -10.93 -19.31
C CYS A 25 -14.10 -11.06 -20.28
N ASN A 26 -13.83 -11.13 -21.59
CA ASN A 26 -14.83 -11.17 -22.65
C ASN A 26 -15.92 -10.06 -22.53
N ASN A 27 -15.54 -8.86 -22.08
CA ASN A 27 -16.48 -7.79 -21.76
C ASN A 27 -15.97 -6.39 -22.17
N TYR A 28 -16.89 -5.51 -22.58
CA TYR A 28 -16.61 -4.09 -22.81
C TYR A 28 -16.49 -3.36 -21.48
N THR A 29 -15.47 -2.53 -21.34
CA THR A 29 -15.19 -1.77 -20.11
C THR A 29 -14.91 -0.30 -20.44
N CYS A 30 -15.31 0.60 -19.56
CA CYS A 30 -15.01 2.03 -19.68
C CYS A 30 -13.64 2.35 -19.06
N LYS A 31 -12.89 3.29 -19.65
CA LYS A 31 -11.75 3.91 -18.97
C LYS A 31 -12.24 4.65 -17.71
N PRO A 32 -11.51 4.57 -16.58
CA PRO A 32 -10.16 4.06 -16.39
C PRO A 32 -10.09 2.61 -15.87
N THR A 33 -11.08 1.75 -16.15
CA THR A 33 -11.05 0.33 -15.78
C THR A 33 -9.82 -0.37 -16.33
N GLN A 34 -9.19 -1.22 -15.50
CA GLN A 34 -8.02 -2.01 -15.85
C GLN A 34 -8.18 -3.47 -15.41
N HIS A 35 -7.73 -4.39 -16.25
CA HIS A 35 -7.66 -5.80 -15.91
C HIS A 35 -6.48 -6.09 -14.98
N CYS A 36 -6.72 -6.77 -13.87
CA CYS A 36 -5.68 -7.32 -13.02
C CYS A 36 -5.41 -8.78 -13.40
N ILE A 37 -4.17 -9.09 -13.77
CA ILE A 37 -3.76 -10.44 -14.17
C ILE A 37 -3.84 -11.41 -12.98
N PHE A 38 -3.40 -10.98 -11.80
CA PHE A 38 -3.40 -11.79 -10.59
C PHE A 38 -4.82 -12.12 -10.10
N CYS A 39 -5.71 -11.14 -10.10
CA CYS A 39 -7.11 -11.34 -9.69
C CYS A 39 -8.02 -11.86 -10.82
N LYS A 40 -7.53 -11.93 -12.06
CA LYS A 40 -8.28 -12.30 -13.28
C LYS A 40 -9.61 -11.53 -13.46
N LYS A 41 -9.64 -10.27 -13.02
CA LYS A 41 -10.85 -9.43 -13.02
C LYS A 41 -10.51 -7.98 -13.40
N CYS A 42 -11.46 -7.32 -14.07
CA CYS A 42 -11.41 -5.88 -14.35
C CYS A 42 -11.89 -5.07 -13.16
N PHE A 43 -11.12 -4.05 -12.78
CA PHE A 43 -11.44 -3.14 -11.68
C PHE A 43 -11.47 -1.69 -12.16
N HIS A 44 -12.53 -0.98 -11.78
CA HIS A 44 -12.67 0.45 -12.03
C HIS A 44 -11.79 1.24 -11.08
N PHE A 45 -11.09 2.28 -11.56
CA PHE A 45 -10.14 3.08 -10.77
C PHE A 45 -9.10 2.23 -10.02
N ARG A 46 -8.59 1.20 -10.68
CA ARG A 46 -7.51 0.36 -10.17
C ARG A 46 -6.23 1.17 -10.03
N ASP A 47 -5.58 1.06 -8.88
CA ASP A 47 -4.26 1.63 -8.63
C ASP A 47 -3.16 0.58 -8.88
N HIS A 48 -3.16 -0.48 -8.07
CA HIS A 48 -2.22 -1.59 -8.19
C HIS A 48 -2.79 -2.88 -7.59
N HIS A 49 -2.13 -4.01 -7.86
CA HIS A 49 -2.34 -5.24 -7.10
C HIS A 49 -1.28 -5.28 -6.02
N CYS A 50 -1.69 -5.26 -4.76
CA CYS A 50 -0.76 -5.31 -3.63
C CYS A 50 -0.46 -6.78 -3.35
N PHE A 51 0.79 -7.18 -3.54
CA PHE A 51 1.24 -8.55 -3.26
C PHE A 51 1.09 -8.89 -1.78
N PHE A 52 1.44 -7.96 -0.88
CA PHE A 52 1.36 -8.16 0.57
C PHE A 52 -0.06 -8.39 1.08
N LEU A 53 -1.05 -7.72 0.47
CA LEU A 53 -2.45 -7.87 0.85
C LEU A 53 -3.20 -8.92 0.01
N GLY A 54 -2.56 -9.49 -1.02
CA GLY A 54 -3.19 -10.42 -1.96
C GLY A 54 -4.40 -9.86 -2.72
N THR A 55 -4.60 -8.53 -2.72
CA THR A 55 -5.81 -7.89 -3.24
C THR A 55 -5.50 -6.66 -4.10
N CYS A 56 -6.46 -6.28 -4.95
CA CYS A 56 -6.36 -5.04 -5.71
C CYS A 56 -6.71 -3.82 -4.86
N ILE A 57 -5.84 -2.82 -4.93
CA ILE A 57 -6.07 -1.49 -4.37
C ILE A 57 -6.70 -0.62 -5.43
N LEU A 58 -7.83 -0.05 -5.06
CA LEU A 58 -8.78 0.71 -5.84
C LEU A 58 -8.96 2.07 -5.19
N ARG A 59 -9.51 3.02 -5.94
CA ARG A 59 -9.91 4.31 -5.36
C ARG A 59 -10.87 4.17 -4.17
N GLN A 60 -11.72 3.15 -4.14
CA GLN A 60 -12.68 2.94 -3.04
C GLN A 60 -12.06 2.45 -1.74
N ASN A 61 -11.00 1.63 -1.80
CA ASN A 61 -10.35 1.03 -0.63
C ASN A 61 -8.94 1.61 -0.37
N ILE A 62 -8.59 2.72 -1.03
CA ILE A 62 -7.27 3.34 -0.87
C ILE A 62 -7.03 3.84 0.56
N GLY A 63 -8.07 4.29 1.25
CA GLY A 63 -7.98 4.68 2.66
C GLY A 63 -7.55 3.52 3.56
N ASN A 64 -8.12 2.33 3.34
CA ASN A 64 -7.75 1.13 4.10
C ASN A 64 -6.29 0.76 3.87
N PHE A 65 -5.80 0.92 2.64
CA PHE A 65 -4.39 0.67 2.32
C PHE A 65 -3.44 1.68 2.99
N ILE A 66 -3.81 2.97 3.04
CA ILE A 66 -3.04 3.99 3.76
C ILE A 66 -3.02 3.69 5.26
N LEU A 67 -4.15 3.30 5.85
CA LEU A 67 -4.24 2.89 7.25
C LEU A 67 -3.40 1.64 7.52
N PHE A 68 -3.43 0.65 6.64
CA PHE A 68 -2.56 -0.53 6.75
C PHE A 68 -1.08 -0.14 6.86
N CYS A 69 -0.60 0.77 6.01
CA CYS A 69 0.78 1.25 6.08
C CYS A 69 1.05 2.02 7.39
N PHE A 70 0.11 2.84 7.85
CA PHE A 70 0.21 3.58 9.10
C PHE A 70 0.29 2.67 10.32
N TYR A 71 -0.62 1.70 10.45
CA TYR A 71 -0.58 0.73 11.56
C TYR A 71 0.65 -0.15 11.51
N THR A 72 1.07 -0.59 10.32
CA THR A 72 2.35 -1.32 10.17
C THR A 72 3.52 -0.50 10.69
N SER A 73 3.52 0.81 10.44
CA SER A 73 4.54 1.73 10.96
C SER A 73 4.49 1.82 12.49
N LEU A 74 3.29 1.94 13.08
CA LEU A 74 3.12 1.93 14.54
C LEU A 74 3.59 0.62 15.18
N THR A 75 3.26 -0.52 14.57
CA THR A 75 3.74 -1.83 15.03
C THR A 75 5.27 -1.91 14.96
N CYS A 76 5.89 -1.41 13.88
CA CYS A 76 7.35 -1.37 13.77
C CYS A 76 7.97 -0.49 14.86
N ILE A 77 7.42 0.70 15.13
CA ILE A 77 7.88 1.58 16.21
C ILE A 77 7.77 0.87 17.57
N TYR A 78 6.64 0.25 17.86
CA TYR A 78 6.44 -0.51 19.09
C TYR A 78 7.47 -1.64 19.25
N SER A 79 7.68 -2.43 18.19
CA SER A 79 8.70 -3.48 18.18
C SER A 79 10.10 -2.94 18.36
N LEU A 80 10.45 -1.80 17.75
CA LEU A 80 11.74 -1.14 17.91
C LEU A 80 11.95 -0.62 19.35
N CYS A 81 10.93 -0.08 20.00
CA CYS A 81 10.99 0.32 21.41
C CYS A 81 11.29 -0.85 22.35
N ILE A 82 10.79 -2.05 22.03
CA ILE A 82 11.07 -3.27 22.78
C ILE A 82 12.47 -3.80 22.45
N LEU A 83 12.85 -3.81 21.17
CA LEU A 83 14.10 -4.40 20.69
C LEU A 83 15.34 -3.55 21.03
N GLY A 84 15.19 -2.23 21.01
CA GLY A 84 16.27 -1.26 21.19
C GLY A 84 17.09 -1.47 22.46
N PRO A 85 16.48 -1.64 23.64
CA PRO A 85 17.21 -1.94 24.88
C PRO A 85 18.05 -3.22 24.80
N TYR A 86 17.50 -4.31 24.28
CA TYR A 86 18.25 -5.57 24.11
C TYR A 86 19.43 -5.40 23.15
N LEU A 87 19.25 -4.62 22.07
CA LEU A 87 20.32 -4.32 21.12
C LEU A 87 21.41 -3.46 21.76
N TYR A 88 21.03 -2.49 22.59
CA TYR A 88 21.95 -1.62 23.31
C TYR A 88 22.83 -2.40 24.29
N GLU A 89 22.25 -3.33 25.07
CA GLU A 89 23.01 -4.19 25.98
C GLU A 89 24.05 -5.05 25.25
N ASN A 90 23.74 -5.47 24.02
CA ASN A 90 24.60 -6.33 23.20
C ASN A 90 25.50 -5.55 22.22
N ILE A 91 25.52 -4.21 22.29
CA ILE A 91 26.22 -3.37 21.31
C ILE A 91 27.72 -3.64 21.25
N ASN A 92 28.34 -4.00 22.38
CA ASN A 92 29.76 -4.34 22.45
C ASN A 92 30.11 -5.60 21.63
N HIS A 93 29.19 -6.56 21.53
CA HIS A 93 29.37 -7.74 20.68
C HIS A 93 29.21 -7.39 19.20
N VAL A 94 28.24 -6.53 18.88
CA VAL A 94 28.00 -6.03 17.51
C VAL A 94 29.20 -5.20 17.02
N MET A 95 29.78 -4.36 17.87
CA MET A 95 30.92 -3.51 17.53
C MET A 95 32.24 -4.27 17.42
N LYS A 96 32.41 -5.38 18.14
CA LYS A 96 33.61 -6.23 18.06
C LYS A 96 33.67 -7.05 16.76
N ALA A 97 32.51 -7.35 16.17
CA ALA A 97 32.44 -8.21 14.98
C ALA A 97 32.99 -7.55 13.70
N ASP A 98 33.09 -6.22 13.61
CA ASP A 98 33.65 -5.55 12.43
C ASP A 98 34.21 -4.15 12.69
N THR A 99 35.51 -3.99 12.48
CA THR A 99 36.27 -2.76 12.75
C THR A 99 36.18 -1.71 11.62
N PHE A 100 35.70 -2.08 10.43
CA PHE A 100 35.83 -1.22 9.23
C PHE A 100 34.63 -0.33 8.90
N ASN A 101 33.39 -0.65 9.29
CA ASN A 101 32.25 0.28 9.17
C ASN A 101 31.03 -0.17 9.99
N ILE A 102 30.76 0.50 11.11
CA ILE A 102 29.55 0.31 11.93
C ILE A 102 28.28 0.47 11.09
N PHE A 103 28.27 1.41 10.12
CA PHE A 103 27.13 1.65 9.25
C PHE A 103 26.74 0.47 8.36
N LEU A 104 27.68 -0.40 7.98
CA LEU A 104 27.36 -1.56 7.13
C LEU A 104 26.65 -2.66 7.93
N ASN A 105 26.81 -2.71 9.26
CA ASN A 105 26.05 -3.63 10.11
C ASN A 105 24.55 -3.33 10.12
N PHE A 106 24.17 -2.06 9.91
CA PHE A 106 22.78 -1.59 9.91
C PHE A 106 22.19 -1.50 8.49
N CYS A 107 22.85 -2.14 7.52
CA CYS A 107 22.38 -2.23 6.16
C CYS A 107 21.70 -3.60 5.98
N PHE A 108 20.37 -3.60 5.87
CA PHE A 108 19.56 -4.83 5.81
C PHE A 108 20.13 -5.94 4.90
N PRO A 109 20.51 -5.69 3.63
CA PRO A 109 21.06 -6.73 2.77
C PRO A 109 22.35 -7.35 3.32
N ILE A 110 23.21 -6.53 3.94
CA ILE A 110 24.48 -6.96 4.53
C ILE A 110 24.23 -7.75 5.81
N ALA A 111 23.34 -7.25 6.68
CA ALA A 111 22.94 -7.94 7.90
C ALA A 111 22.32 -9.32 7.60
N LEU A 112 21.47 -9.41 6.57
CA LEU A 112 20.87 -10.67 6.13
C LEU A 112 21.92 -11.67 5.61
N VAL A 113 22.86 -11.23 4.78
CA VAL A 113 23.94 -12.11 4.29
C VAL A 113 24.79 -12.64 5.44
N ARG A 114 25.09 -11.80 6.44
CA ARG A 114 25.83 -12.20 7.65
C ARG A 114 25.07 -13.23 8.46
N LEU A 115 23.76 -13.07 8.63
CA LEU A 115 22.92 -14.05 9.32
C LEU A 115 22.94 -15.41 8.61
N LEU A 116 22.91 -15.42 7.28
CA LEU A 116 22.92 -16.65 6.49
C LEU A 116 24.27 -17.38 6.50
N HIS A 117 25.37 -16.68 6.79
CA HIS A 117 26.73 -17.24 6.72
C HIS A 117 27.38 -17.46 8.10
N SER A 118 26.94 -16.74 9.12
CA SER A 118 27.50 -16.84 10.48
C SER A 118 27.01 -18.10 11.21
N ARG A 119 27.85 -18.60 12.12
CA ARG A 119 27.47 -19.64 13.10
C ARG A 119 27.03 -19.07 14.44
N GLU A 120 27.37 -17.81 14.72
CA GLU A 120 26.95 -17.10 15.92
C GLU A 120 25.65 -16.34 15.63
N ASN A 121 24.52 -16.92 16.04
CA ASN A 121 23.22 -16.56 15.48
C ASN A 121 22.47 -15.47 16.27
N THR A 122 22.70 -15.31 17.57
CA THR A 122 21.78 -14.54 18.43
C THR A 122 21.88 -13.03 18.25
N TYR A 123 23.07 -12.43 18.34
CA TYR A 123 23.23 -10.98 18.19
C TYR A 123 23.10 -10.53 16.72
N ILE A 124 23.52 -11.36 15.77
CA ILE A 124 23.32 -11.07 14.33
C ILE A 124 21.83 -11.11 14.00
N LEU A 125 21.09 -12.09 14.52
CA LEU A 125 19.63 -12.13 14.39
C LEU A 125 19.00 -10.85 14.95
N LEU A 126 19.44 -10.40 16.12
CA LEU A 126 18.93 -9.18 16.75
C LEU A 126 19.13 -7.94 15.85
N VAL A 127 20.34 -7.76 15.29
CA VAL A 127 20.65 -6.68 14.34
C VAL A 127 19.81 -6.82 13.06
N THR A 128 19.68 -8.03 12.51
CA THR A 128 18.88 -8.23 11.29
C THR A 128 17.41 -7.90 11.50
N VAL A 129 16.82 -8.28 12.64
CA VAL A 129 15.43 -7.98 12.96
C VAL A 129 15.24 -6.47 13.14
N PHE A 130 16.19 -5.80 13.80
CA PHE A 130 16.19 -4.34 13.92
C PHE A 130 16.20 -3.66 12.54
N ASP A 131 17.11 -4.07 11.65
CA ASP A 131 17.23 -3.52 10.30
C ASP A 131 15.98 -3.76 9.44
N ILE A 132 15.38 -4.95 9.54
CA ILE A 132 14.12 -5.28 8.87
C ILE A 132 13.02 -4.33 9.34
N LEU A 133 12.87 -4.15 10.66
CA LEU A 133 11.84 -3.29 11.24
C LEU A 133 12.01 -1.83 10.83
N VAL A 134 13.25 -1.31 10.86
CA VAL A 134 13.54 0.06 10.39
C VAL A 134 13.24 0.20 8.90
N SER A 135 13.65 -0.78 8.09
CA SER A 135 13.40 -0.75 6.64
C SER A 135 11.91 -0.76 6.31
N ILE A 136 11.12 -1.62 6.97
CA ILE A 136 9.66 -1.68 6.81
C ILE A 136 9.04 -0.35 7.26
N LEU A 137 9.45 0.19 8.41
CA LEU A 137 8.96 1.47 8.93
C LEU A 137 9.15 2.61 7.91
N CYS A 138 10.36 2.75 7.38
CA CYS A 138 10.68 3.78 6.39
C CYS A 138 9.85 3.62 5.11
N ILE A 139 9.76 2.40 4.57
CA ILE A 139 9.00 2.12 3.35
C ILE A 139 7.51 2.43 3.57
N CYS A 140 6.93 1.97 4.67
CA CYS A 140 5.51 2.18 4.98
C CYS A 140 5.18 3.65 5.19
N LEU A 141 6.00 4.42 5.91
CA LEU A 141 5.78 5.86 6.13
C LEU A 141 5.90 6.65 4.82
N VAL A 142 6.94 6.40 4.02
CA VAL A 142 7.13 7.06 2.73
C VAL A 142 5.96 6.74 1.79
N TYR A 143 5.56 5.47 1.72
CA TYR A 143 4.47 5.07 0.82
C TYR A 143 3.12 5.61 1.27
N ALA A 144 2.81 5.59 2.58
CA ALA A 144 1.58 6.14 3.14
C ALA A 144 1.47 7.65 2.88
N THR A 145 2.53 8.40 3.18
CA THR A 145 2.57 9.86 2.99
C THR A 145 2.51 10.25 1.52
N TRP A 146 3.31 9.59 0.67
CA TRP A 146 3.28 9.81 -0.77
C TRP A 146 1.92 9.49 -1.38
N LYS A 147 1.29 8.39 -0.94
CA LYS A 147 -0.02 7.99 -1.47
C LYS A 147 -1.12 8.94 -1.02
N LEU A 148 -1.14 9.35 0.26
CA LEU A 148 -2.08 10.34 0.77
C LEU A 148 -1.94 11.68 0.04
N HIS A 149 -0.71 12.17 -0.12
CA HIS A 149 -0.41 13.39 -0.87
C HIS A 149 -0.89 13.29 -2.33
N SER A 150 -0.67 12.15 -2.97
CA SER A 150 -1.14 11.90 -4.34
C SER A 150 -2.67 11.93 -4.45
N CYS A 151 -3.40 11.43 -3.43
CA CYS A 151 -4.87 11.48 -3.38
C CYS A 151 -5.39 12.91 -3.23
N MET A 152 -4.76 13.70 -2.35
CA MET A 152 -5.16 15.08 -2.06
C MET A 152 -4.83 16.04 -3.21
N THR A 153 -3.72 15.80 -3.92
CA THR A 153 -3.33 16.63 -5.07
C THR A 153 -4.01 16.23 -6.37
N GLY A 154 -4.69 15.08 -6.41
CA GLY A 154 -5.32 14.55 -7.62
C GLY A 154 -4.32 13.95 -8.62
N LYS A 155 -3.04 13.80 -8.23
CA LYS A 155 -1.97 13.22 -9.07
C LYS A 155 -2.00 11.69 -9.08
N GLN A 156 -3.19 11.10 -9.17
CA GLN A 156 -3.37 9.65 -9.21
C GLN A 156 -3.13 9.08 -10.61
N ARG A 157 -2.84 7.78 -10.69
CA ARG A 157 -2.49 7.08 -11.95
C ARG A 157 -3.60 7.10 -13.00
N TYR A 158 -4.84 7.37 -12.61
CA TYR A 158 -6.02 7.43 -13.50
C TYR A 158 -6.34 8.87 -13.94
N ALA A 159 -5.33 9.56 -14.50
CA ALA A 159 -5.40 10.93 -15.00
C ALA A 159 -6.56 11.15 -15.98
N ASN A 160 -7.20 12.32 -15.89
CA ASN A 160 -8.35 12.83 -16.66
C ASN A 160 -9.76 12.47 -16.16
N ILE A 161 -9.93 11.57 -15.17
CA ILE A 161 -11.27 11.17 -14.69
C ILE A 161 -11.47 11.37 -13.18
N SER A 162 -10.42 11.30 -12.37
CA SER A 162 -10.55 11.60 -10.93
C SER A 162 -9.98 12.98 -10.58
N GLY A 163 -10.79 13.82 -9.96
CA GLY A 163 -10.31 15.02 -9.26
C GLY A 163 -9.61 14.69 -7.95
N LYS A 164 -9.25 15.76 -7.22
CA LYS A 164 -8.73 15.69 -5.84
C LYS A 164 -9.72 14.96 -4.93
N GLN A 165 -9.22 14.15 -4.00
CA GLN A 165 -10.06 13.48 -3.00
C GLN A 165 -9.94 14.20 -1.66
N ASN A 166 -11.08 14.48 -1.04
CA ASN A 166 -11.13 14.98 0.32
C ASN A 166 -10.81 13.87 1.33
N LEU A 167 -10.35 14.22 2.53
CA LEU A 167 -10.08 13.24 3.60
C LEU A 167 -11.32 12.40 3.93
N LYS A 168 -12.52 13.00 3.87
CA LYS A 168 -13.81 12.30 4.04
C LYS A 168 -14.11 11.28 2.93
N GLU A 169 -13.57 11.46 1.73
CA GLU A 169 -13.70 10.46 0.66
C GLU A 169 -12.71 9.31 0.85
N ILE A 170 -11.51 9.61 1.35
CA ILE A 170 -10.43 8.64 1.55
C ILE A 170 -10.73 7.76 2.77
N PHE A 171 -10.98 8.38 3.91
CA PHE A 171 -11.20 7.71 5.21
C PHE A 171 -12.68 7.60 5.57
N GLY A 172 -13.59 8.11 4.74
CA GLY A 172 -15.03 8.04 4.99
C GLY A 172 -15.56 9.05 6.02
N SER A 173 -16.84 8.92 6.38
CA SER A 173 -17.60 9.91 7.15
C SER A 173 -17.17 10.05 8.62
N TYR A 174 -16.56 9.02 9.21
CA TYR A 174 -16.22 8.98 10.64
C TYR A 174 -14.87 9.65 10.99
N GLY A 175 -14.19 10.30 10.03
CA GLY A 175 -13.00 11.12 10.30
C GLY A 175 -11.89 10.36 11.06
N LEU A 176 -11.42 10.95 12.18
CA LEU A 176 -10.36 10.37 13.04
C LEU A 176 -10.77 9.05 13.69
N SER A 177 -12.05 8.83 14.00
CA SER A 177 -12.51 7.55 14.54
C SER A 177 -12.28 6.41 13.56
N ASN A 178 -12.28 6.72 12.26
CA ASN A 178 -11.96 5.74 11.21
C ASN A 178 -10.46 5.45 11.09
N ILE A 179 -9.60 6.26 11.72
CA ILE A 179 -8.15 6.03 11.84
C ILE A 179 -7.84 5.06 12.98
N ILE A 180 -8.65 5.03 14.04
CA ILE A 180 -8.47 4.11 15.19
C ILE A 180 -9.23 2.80 14.96
N PHE A 181 -10.38 2.85 14.30
CA PHE A 181 -11.17 1.69 13.91
C PHE A 181 -11.71 1.92 12.51
N PRO A 182 -11.24 1.21 11.47
CA PRO A 182 -11.69 1.42 10.09
C PRO A 182 -13.10 0.83 9.85
N TYR A 183 -14.11 1.40 10.51
CA TYR A 183 -15.52 1.04 10.42
C TYR A 183 -15.97 0.96 8.95
N ASN A 184 -15.59 1.94 8.13
CA ASN A 184 -15.95 1.95 6.72
C ASN A 184 -15.28 0.85 5.88
N GLY A 185 -14.12 0.34 6.29
CA GLY A 185 -13.46 -0.80 5.63
C GLY A 185 -14.00 -2.16 6.05
N LEU A 186 -14.57 -2.23 7.27
CA LEU A 186 -15.18 -3.43 7.84
C LEU A 186 -16.67 -3.57 7.49
N ILE A 187 -17.41 -2.46 7.39
CA ILE A 187 -18.88 -2.44 7.39
C ILE A 187 -19.46 -2.00 6.03
N GLY A 188 -18.72 -1.29 5.16
CA GLY A 188 -19.29 -0.72 3.92
C GLY A 188 -18.45 -0.92 2.65
N THR A 189 -19.07 -1.37 1.58
CA THR A 189 -18.53 -1.27 0.23
C THR A 189 -19.01 0.02 -0.44
N ARG A 190 -18.10 0.78 -1.05
CA ARG A 190 -18.49 1.92 -1.91
C ARG A 190 -18.83 1.35 -3.29
N ASP A 191 -20.07 1.50 -3.72
CA ASP A 191 -20.49 1.08 -5.05
C ASP A 191 -19.91 1.99 -6.15
N LEU A 192 -20.16 1.64 -7.41
CA LEU A 192 -19.75 2.43 -8.59
C LEU A 192 -20.53 3.76 -8.74
N HIS A 193 -21.65 3.92 -8.03
CA HIS A 193 -22.53 5.09 -8.07
C HIS A 193 -22.37 6.05 -6.89
N GLY A 194 -21.42 5.81 -5.99
CA GLY A 194 -21.22 6.64 -4.81
C GLY A 194 -22.25 6.42 -3.70
N LYS A 195 -23.09 5.37 -3.77
CA LYS A 195 -23.88 4.90 -2.64
C LYS A 195 -23.02 3.99 -1.76
N TYR A 196 -23.11 4.25 -0.45
CA TYR A 196 -22.55 3.36 0.56
C TYR A 196 -23.52 2.18 0.67
N GLU A 197 -23.12 0.99 0.20
CA GLU A 197 -23.85 -0.23 0.50
C GLU A 197 -23.10 -0.99 1.59
N LEU A 198 -23.81 -1.30 2.68
CA LEU A 198 -23.31 -2.15 3.75
C LEU A 198 -22.91 -3.50 3.14
N LYS A 199 -21.76 -4.03 3.55
CA LYS A 199 -21.32 -5.36 3.10
C LYS A 199 -22.32 -6.39 3.65
N GLN A 200 -23.16 -6.97 2.80
CA GLN A 200 -23.93 -8.14 3.20
C GLN A 200 -22.94 -9.27 3.52
N VAL A 201 -23.03 -9.77 4.74
CA VAL A 201 -22.29 -10.94 5.24
C VAL A 201 -22.97 -12.20 4.72
#